data_AF-A0A9X3B012-F1
#
_entry.id   AF-A0A9X3B012-F1
#
_cell.length_a   1.000
_cell.length_b   1.000
_cell.length_c   1.000
_cell.angle_alpha   90.00
_cell.angle_beta   90.00
_cell.angle_gamma   90.00
#
_symmetry.space_group_name_H-M   'P 1'
#
loop_
_entity.id
_entity.type
_entity.pdbx_description
1 polymer ?
#
loop_
_entity_poly.entity_id
_entity_poly.type
_entity_poly.pdbx_seq_one_letter_code
_entity_poly.pdbx_strand_id
1 'polypeptide(L)'
;MVTNAASFGRSGVHDYILLRASAVILACYTIFLVGFIACSSPLTYDVWHSLFSALPMKVFTLLALVALLVHAWIGVWQVLTDYVKCTSLRGVLQFTFVVTVFCYLAAGIVIVWGV
;
A
#
# COMPACT_ATOMS: atom_id res chain seq x y z
N MET A 1 12.20 -19.84 -16.29
CA MET A 1 11.09 -18.95 -15.87
C MET A 1 11.13 -17.71 -16.75
N VAL A 2 10.00 -17.30 -17.33
CA VAL A 2 9.94 -16.09 -18.17
C VAL A 2 9.89 -14.87 -17.26
N THR A 3 10.87 -13.98 -17.37
CA THR A 3 10.91 -12.70 -16.65
C THR A 3 10.18 -11.64 -17.48
N ASN A 4 9.28 -10.88 -16.86
CA ASN A 4 8.59 -9.76 -17.52
C ASN A 4 9.12 -8.44 -16.96
N ALA A 5 9.74 -7.62 -17.81
CA ALA A 5 10.41 -6.38 -17.38
C ALA A 5 9.46 -5.34 -16.77
N ALA A 6 8.15 -5.46 -17.00
CA ALA A 6 7.15 -4.54 -16.47
C ALA A 6 6.55 -4.96 -15.11
N SER A 7 6.82 -6.17 -14.63
CA SER A 7 6.38 -6.59 -13.29
C SER A 7 7.46 -6.30 -12.24
N PHE A 8 7.03 -6.04 -11.01
CA PHE A 8 7.93 -5.75 -9.90
C PHE A 8 8.77 -6.97 -9.47
N GLY A 9 8.33 -8.19 -9.78
CA GLY A 9 8.96 -9.43 -9.33
C GLY A 9 9.67 -10.25 -10.40
N ARG A 10 10.56 -11.12 -9.94
CA ARG A 10 11.37 -11.99 -10.80
C ARG A 10 10.62 -13.25 -11.28
N SER A 11 9.55 -13.66 -10.60
CA SER A 11 8.77 -14.86 -10.92
C SER A 11 7.37 -14.82 -10.28
N GLY A 12 6.45 -15.66 -10.77
CA GLY A 12 5.12 -15.77 -10.18
C GLY A 12 5.11 -16.22 -8.71
N VAL A 13 6.07 -17.05 -8.29
CA VAL A 13 6.21 -17.45 -6.87
C VAL A 13 6.62 -16.26 -6.01
N HIS A 14 7.52 -15.42 -6.50
CA HIS A 14 7.93 -14.19 -5.82
C HIS A 14 6.75 -13.23 -5.64
N ASP A 15 5.98 -13.00 -6.71
CA ASP A 15 4.79 -12.13 -6.66
C ASP A 15 3.73 -12.68 -5.72
N TYR A 16 3.52 -14.00 -5.70
CA TYR A 16 2.60 -14.66 -4.78
C TYR A 16 3.00 -14.41 -3.31
N ILE A 17 4.27 -14.60 -2.97
CA ILE A 17 4.76 -14.39 -1.60
C ILE A 17 4.61 -12.92 -1.21
N LEU A 18 5.03 -11.98 -2.07
CA LEU A 18 4.94 -10.55 -1.80
C LEU A 18 3.51 -10.07 -1.61
N LEU A 19 2.56 -10.54 -2.43
CA LEU A 19 1.14 -10.21 -2.28
C LEU A 19 0.59 -10.68 -0.93
N ARG A 20 1.02 -11.84 -0.42
CA ARG A 20 0.48 -12.44 0.80
C ARG A 20 1.10 -11.77 2.03
N ALA A 21 2.41 -11.54 2.01
CA ALA A 21 3.08 -10.79 3.06
C ALA A 21 2.50 -9.37 3.21
N SER A 22 2.36 -8.65 2.08
CA SER A 22 1.75 -7.32 2.09
C SER A 22 0.28 -7.33 2.53
N ALA A 23 -0.51 -8.33 2.11
CA ALA A 23 -1.89 -8.48 2.54
C ALA A 23 -2.03 -8.64 4.06
N VAL A 24 -1.16 -9.44 4.69
CA VAL A 24 -1.17 -9.62 6.16
C VAL A 24 -0.88 -8.30 6.86
N ILE A 25 0.13 -7.55 6.41
CA ILE A 25 0.46 -6.24 6.99
C ILE A 25 -0.72 -5.27 6.87
N LEU A 26 -1.34 -5.19 5.68
CA LEU A 26 -2.49 -4.31 5.43
C LEU A 26 -3.72 -4.72 6.26
N ALA A 27 -3.97 -6.02 6.40
CA ALA A 27 -5.05 -6.54 7.23
C ALA A 27 -4.84 -6.18 8.70
N CYS A 28 -3.63 -6.40 9.24
CA CYS A 28 -3.29 -6.01 10.61
C CYS A 28 -3.48 -4.51 10.84
N TYR A 29 -3.00 -3.67 9.91
CA TYR A 29 -3.14 -2.21 10.00
C TYR A 29 -4.61 -1.78 10.00
N THR A 30 -5.40 -2.35 9.09
CA THR A 30 -6.84 -2.07 8.98
C THR A 30 -7.59 -2.49 10.23
N ILE A 31 -7.36 -3.71 10.74
CA ILE A 31 -7.99 -4.21 11.96
C ILE A 31 -7.64 -3.33 13.16
N PHE A 32 -6.37 -2.93 13.29
CA PHE A 32 -5.93 -2.04 14.36
C PHE A 32 -6.65 -0.69 14.31
N LEU A 33 -6.65 -0.01 13.15
CA LEU A 33 -7.30 1.30 13.01
C LEU A 33 -8.80 1.24 13.23
N VAL A 34 -9.48 0.24 12.66
CA VAL A 34 -10.92 0.04 12.86
C VAL A 34 -11.22 -0.24 14.33
N GLY A 35 -10.42 -1.09 14.98
CA GLY A 35 -10.55 -1.37 16.41
C GLY A 35 -10.32 -0.13 17.28
N PHE A 36 -9.31 0.69 16.96
CA PHE A 36 -9.06 1.95 17.65
C PHE A 36 -10.25 2.90 17.52
N ILE A 37 -10.79 3.10 16.32
CA ILE A 37 -11.94 3.97 16.07
C ILE A 37 -13.19 3.44 16.80
N ALA A 38 -13.44 2.14 16.75
CA ALA A 38 -14.61 1.53 17.38
C ALA A 38 -14.57 1.59 18.92
N CYS A 39 -13.38 1.54 19.52
CA CYS A 39 -13.19 1.55 20.98
C CYS A 39 -12.92 2.94 21.56
N SER A 40 -12.61 3.95 20.73
CA SER A 40 -12.32 5.31 21.20
C SER A 40 -13.59 6.16 21.20
N SER A 41 -14.19 6.34 22.38
CA SER A 41 -15.34 7.23 22.56
C SER A 41 -15.13 8.16 23.76
N PRO A 42 -15.13 9.50 23.57
CA PRO A 42 -15.24 10.22 22.30
C PRO A 42 -13.93 10.20 21.49
N LEU A 43 -14.02 10.11 20.16
CA LEU A 43 -12.88 10.29 19.26
C LEU A 43 -12.63 11.79 19.04
N THR A 44 -11.86 12.42 19.93
CA THR A 44 -11.51 13.84 19.84
C THR A 44 -10.23 14.06 19.02
N TYR A 45 -9.96 15.33 18.68
CA TYR A 45 -8.69 15.72 18.05
C TYR A 45 -7.48 15.28 18.88
N ASP A 46 -7.49 15.49 20.20
CA ASP A 46 -6.36 15.15 21.07
C ASP A 46 -6.08 13.64 21.10
N VAL A 47 -7.13 12.81 21.11
CA VAL A 47 -7.01 11.35 21.06
C VAL A 47 -6.42 10.90 19.72
N TRP A 48 -6.89 11.48 18.62
CA TRP A 48 -6.38 11.17 17.28
C TRP A 48 -4.93 11.64 17.09
N HIS A 49 -4.63 12.88 17.49
CA HIS A 49 -3.30 13.45 17.41
C HIS A 49 -2.32 12.63 18.25
N SER A 50 -2.65 12.31 19.50
CA SER A 50 -1.84 11.46 20.38
C SER A 50 -1.47 10.11 19.74
N LEU A 51 -2.44 9.41 19.11
CA LEU A 51 -2.18 8.15 18.41
C LEU A 51 -1.14 8.35 17.29
N PHE A 52 -1.34 9.34 16.42
CA PHE A 52 -0.47 9.54 15.26
C PHE A 52 0.86 10.24 15.57
N SER A 53 0.99 10.92 16.72
CA SER A 53 2.26 11.43 17.23
C SER A 53 3.16 10.31 17.77
N ALA A 54 2.60 9.17 18.20
CA ALA A 54 3.36 8.06 18.75
C ALA A 54 4.20 7.35 17.67
N LEU A 55 5.51 7.22 17.92
CA LEU A 55 6.45 6.59 16.98
C LEU A 55 6.02 5.20 16.48
N PRO A 56 5.46 4.29 17.31
CA PRO A 56 4.98 2.99 16.83
C PRO A 56 3.90 3.12 15.75
N MET A 57 2.96 4.06 15.90
CA MET A 57 1.91 4.30 14.89
C MET A 57 2.49 4.90 13.62
N LYS A 58 3.49 5.80 13.73
CA LYS A 58 4.18 6.37 12.57
C LYS A 58 4.88 5.28 11.75
N VAL A 59 5.63 4.40 12.42
CA VAL A 59 6.31 3.27 11.81
C VAL A 59 5.30 2.28 11.21
N PHE A 60 4.21 1.97 11.92
CA PHE A 60 3.20 1.03 11.44
C PHE A 60 2.47 1.56 10.19
N THR A 61 2.15 2.85 10.17
CA THR A 61 1.56 3.53 9.01
C THR A 61 2.51 3.53 7.82
N LEU A 62 3.80 3.81 8.04
CA LEU A 62 4.80 3.75 6.97
C LEU A 62 4.94 2.32 6.41
N LEU A 63 4.98 1.31 7.28
CA LEU A 63 5.04 -0.09 6.88
C LEU A 63 3.80 -0.48 6.05
N ALA A 64 2.61 -0.02 6.46
CA ALA A 64 1.37 -0.24 5.71
C ALA A 64 1.40 0.44 4.33
N LEU A 65 1.96 1.64 4.21
CA LEU A 65 2.10 2.34 2.91
C LEU A 65 3.08 1.64 1.97
N VAL A 66 4.19 1.11 2.50
CA VAL A 66 5.12 0.28 1.71
C VAL A 66 4.45 -1.03 1.29
N ALA A 67 3.70 -1.67 2.17
CA ALA A 67 2.92 -2.85 1.83
C ALA A 67 1.87 -2.55 0.75
N LEU A 68 1.18 -1.39 0.84
CA LEU A 68 0.23 -0.93 -0.16
C LEU A 68 0.91 -0.71 -1.52
N LEU A 69 2.08 -0.07 -1.54
CA LEU A 69 2.87 0.14 -2.76
C LEU A 69 3.12 -1.19 -3.49
N VAL A 70 3.63 -2.19 -2.76
CA VAL A 70 3.92 -3.52 -3.31
C VAL A 70 2.64 -4.24 -3.73
N HIS A 71 1.62 -4.25 -2.87
CA HIS A 71 0.38 -4.98 -3.09
C HIS A 71 -0.37 -4.44 -4.31
N ALA A 72 -0.53 -3.12 -4.38
CA ALA A 72 -1.23 -2.45 -5.46
C ALA A 72 -0.45 -2.54 -6.78
N TRP A 73 0.89 -2.40 -6.76
CA TRP A 73 1.68 -2.56 -7.99
C TRP A 73 1.44 -3.91 -8.64
N ILE A 74 1.63 -5.00 -7.87
CA ILE A 74 1.51 -6.36 -8.39
C ILE A 74 0.07 -6.66 -8.78
N GLY A 75 -0.90 -6.33 -7.92
CA GLY A 75 -2.32 -6.60 -8.18
C GLY A 75 -2.85 -5.85 -9.41
N VAL A 76 -2.53 -4.57 -9.56
CA VAL A 76 -2.93 -3.79 -10.74
C VAL A 76 -2.25 -4.31 -11.99
N TRP A 77 -0.96 -4.67 -11.92
CA TRP A 77 -0.27 -5.26 -13.07
C TRP A 77 -0.98 -6.52 -13.56
N GLN A 78 -1.37 -7.43 -12.65
CA GLN A 78 -2.11 -8.65 -12.99
C GLN A 78 -3.44 -8.34 -13.68
N VAL A 79 -4.24 -7.43 -13.11
CA VAL A 79 -5.51 -6.98 -13.70
C VAL A 79 -5.30 -6.39 -15.10
N LEU A 80 -4.31 -5.52 -15.25
CA LEU A 80 -4.04 -4.87 -16.53
C LEU A 80 -3.55 -5.86 -17.60
N THR A 81 -2.72 -6.84 -17.26
CA THR A 81 -2.29 -7.87 -18.20
C THR A 81 -3.42 -8.81 -18.61
N ASP A 82 -4.38 -9.07 -17.71
CA ASP A 82 -5.51 -9.93 -17.99
C ASP A 82 -6.53 -9.23 -18.91
N TYR A 83 -6.83 -7.96 -18.66
CA TYR A 83 -7.97 -7.29 -19.30
C TYR A 83 -7.60 -6.24 -20.36
N VAL A 84 -6.44 -5.57 -20.26
CA VAL A 84 -6.07 -4.50 -21.21
C VAL A 84 -5.13 -5.05 -22.27
N LYS A 85 -5.65 -5.38 -23.46
CA LYS A 85 -4.86 -6.03 -24.53
C LYS A 85 -3.89 -5.07 -25.23
N CYS A 86 -4.31 -3.83 -25.46
CA CYS A 86 -3.47 -2.80 -26.09
C CYS A 86 -2.25 -2.48 -25.22
N THR A 87 -1.05 -2.78 -25.73
CA THR A 87 0.21 -2.68 -24.97
C THR A 87 0.53 -1.24 -24.57
N SER A 88 0.31 -0.25 -25.44
CA SER A 88 0.57 1.16 -25.12
C SER A 88 -0.36 1.66 -24.01
N LEU A 89 -1.66 1.39 -24.13
CA LEU A 89 -2.64 1.74 -23.10
C LEU A 89 -2.31 1.07 -21.75
N ARG A 90 -1.98 -0.22 -21.78
CA ARG A 90 -1.57 -0.97 -20.58
C ARG A 90 -0.35 -0.34 -19.91
N GLY A 91 0.66 0.04 -20.69
CA GLY A 91 1.88 0.69 -20.19
C GLY A 91 1.58 2.05 -19.54
N VAL A 92 0.76 2.88 -20.17
CA VAL A 92 0.35 4.17 -19.61
C VAL A 92 -0.40 4.00 -18.30
N LEU A 93 -1.39 3.10 -18.27
CA LEU A 93 -2.15 2.82 -17.05
C LEU A 93 -1.26 2.32 -15.92
N GLN A 94 -0.37 1.34 -16.19
CA GLN A 94 0.56 0.83 -15.19
C GLN A 94 1.44 1.96 -14.65
N PHE A 95 1.99 2.82 -15.51
CA PHE A 95 2.80 3.96 -15.10
C PHE A 95 2.01 4.92 -14.19
N THR A 96 0.79 5.29 -14.57
CA THR A 96 -0.08 6.17 -13.78
C THR A 96 -0.38 5.58 -12.39
N PHE A 97 -0.74 4.31 -12.31
CA PHE A 97 -1.00 3.66 -11.02
C PHE A 97 0.26 3.61 -10.15
N VAL A 98 1.41 3.23 -10.73
CA VAL A 98 2.69 3.20 -10.01
C VAL A 98 3.06 4.57 -9.45
N VAL A 99 2.98 5.62 -10.25
CA VAL A 99 3.25 6.99 -9.79
C VAL A 99 2.29 7.38 -8.67
N THR A 100 1.00 7.03 -8.79
CA THR A 100 -0.01 7.32 -7.78
C THR A 100 0.33 6.69 -6.42
N VAL A 101 0.70 5.41 -6.40
CA VAL A 101 1.05 4.72 -5.14
C VAL A 101 2.37 5.19 -4.55
N PHE A 102 3.32 5.66 -5.37
CA PHE A 102 4.50 6.38 -4.86
C PHE A 102 4.14 7.74 -4.26
N CYS A 103 3.25 8.50 -4.88
CA CYS A 103 2.74 9.74 -4.32
C CYS A 103 2.06 9.50 -2.96
N TYR A 104 1.31 8.40 -2.81
CA TYR A 104 0.72 8.03 -1.51
C TYR A 104 1.77 7.74 -0.45
N LEU A 105 2.84 7.00 -0.78
CA LEU A 105 3.94 6.76 0.15
C LEU A 105 4.64 8.07 0.55
N ALA A 106 4.96 8.92 -0.42
CA ALA A 106 5.62 10.20 -0.17
C ALA A 106 4.74 11.14 0.67
N ALA A 107 3.47 11.27 0.32
CA ALA A 107 2.51 12.07 1.08
C ALA A 107 2.36 11.54 2.51
N GLY A 108 2.27 10.22 2.70
CA GLY A 108 2.19 9.62 4.01
C GLY A 108 3.41 9.89 4.88
N ILE A 109 4.62 9.85 4.31
CA ILE A 109 5.84 10.26 5.03
C ILE A 109 5.72 11.72 5.48
N VAL A 110 5.37 12.64 4.57
CA VAL A 110 5.26 14.08 4.90
C VAL A 110 4.19 14.33 5.96
N ILE A 111 3.02 13.70 5.84
CA ILE A 111 1.89 13.87 6.76
C ILE A 111 2.26 13.35 8.14
N VAL A 112 2.70 12.09 8.24
CA VAL A 112 2.87 11.41 9.53
C VAL A 112 4.09 11.96 10.30
N TRP A 113 5.11 12.47 9.60
CA TRP A 113 6.23 13.20 10.22
C TRP A 113 5.90 14.67 10.50
N GLY A 114 4.82 15.21 9.93
CA GLY A 114 4.29 16.54 10.23
C GLY A 114 3.30 16.60 11.40
N VAL A 115 2.88 15.44 11.92
CA VAL A 115 2.10 15.30 13.17
C VAL A 115 3.00 15.40 14.38
#